data_AF-A0A821FK00-F1
#
_entry.id   AF-A0A821FK00-F1
#
_cell.length_a   1.000
_cell.length_b   1.000
_cell.length_c   1.000
_cell.angle_alpha   90.00
_cell.angle_beta   90.00
_cell.angle_gamma   90.00
#
_symmetry.space_group_name_H-M   'P 1'
#
loop_
_entity.id
_entity.type
_entity.pdbx_description
1 polymer ?
#
loop_
_entity_poly.entity_id
_entity_poly.type
_entity_poly.pdbx_seq_one_letter_code
_entity_poly.pdbx_strand_id
1 'polypeptide(L)'
;TRQRSLAKDGLFFAAQFGSIRLLDYFLTHWKIDINTQQQSNDNFITTPLLTAITYNQSEAAKFLLFRHADPSVKGQYDNALVTAFHYQSSND
;
A
#
# COMPACT_ATOMS: atom_id res chain seq x y z
N THR A 1 10.86 -0.27 -17.59
CA THR A 1 11.94 0.75 -17.69
C THR A 1 12.29 1.22 -16.29
N ARG A 2 13.54 1.68 -16.06
CA ARG A 2 14.01 2.17 -14.75
C ARG A 2 13.06 3.19 -14.11
N GLN A 3 12.52 4.11 -14.92
CA GLN A 3 11.57 5.14 -14.47
C GLN A 3 10.26 4.55 -13.92
N ARG A 4 9.73 3.48 -14.52
CA ARG A 4 8.51 2.83 -14.02
C ARG A 4 8.74 2.11 -12.69
N SER A 5 9.94 1.56 -12.48
CA SER A 5 10.33 1.00 -11.18
C SER A 5 10.32 2.09 -10.10
N LEU A 6 10.98 3.22 -10.36
CA LEU A 6 11.01 4.34 -9.41
C LEU A 6 9.62 4.91 -9.10
N ALA A 7 8.73 4.97 -10.11
CA ALA A 7 7.35 5.40 -9.90
C ALA A 7 6.57 4.42 -9.02
N LYS A 8 6.83 3.11 -9.17
CA LYS A 8 6.26 2.08 -8.31
C LYS A 8 6.79 2.24 -6.88
N ASP A 9 8.10 2.39 -6.69
CA ASP A 9 8.69 2.61 -5.37
C ASP A 9 8.10 3.87 -4.71
N GLY A 10 7.91 4.93 -5.49
CA GLY A 10 7.26 6.16 -5.07
C GLY A 10 5.83 5.96 -4.55
N LEU A 11 5.05 5.08 -5.18
CA LEU A 11 3.71 4.71 -4.70
C LEU A 11 3.76 4.07 -3.31
N PHE A 12 4.73 3.17 -3.07
CA PHE A 12 4.91 2.55 -1.76
C PHE A 12 5.37 3.55 -0.70
N PHE A 13 6.30 4.46 -1.03
CA PHE A 13 6.68 5.53 -0.10
C PHE A 13 5.51 6.47 0.21
N ALA A 14 4.69 6.81 -0.79
CA ALA A 14 3.49 7.61 -0.57
C ALA A 14 2.50 6.92 0.38
N ALA A 15 2.31 5.60 0.26
CA ALA A 15 1.52 4.82 1.20
C ALA A 15 2.13 4.80 2.61
N GLN A 16 3.44 4.55 2.71
CA GLN A 16 4.18 4.49 3.98
C GLN A 16 4.10 5.80 4.77
N PHE A 17 4.22 6.95 4.09
CA PHE A 17 4.19 8.28 4.70
C PHE A 17 2.79 8.93 4.69
N GLY A 18 1.75 8.22 4.25
CA GLY A 18 0.37 8.71 4.27
C GLY A 18 0.05 9.83 3.27
N SER A 19 0.87 10.03 2.24
CA SER A 19 0.72 11.14 1.29
C SER A 19 -0.32 10.86 0.20
N ILE A 20 -1.57 11.22 0.46
CA ILE A 20 -2.68 11.09 -0.51
C ILE A 20 -2.37 11.75 -1.85
N ARG A 21 -1.76 12.94 -1.83
CA ARG A 21 -1.39 13.68 -3.04
C ARG A 21 -0.43 12.89 -3.93
N LEU A 22 0.57 12.23 -3.34
CA LEU A 22 1.52 11.42 -4.10
C LEU A 22 0.89 10.09 -4.54
N LEU A 23 0.06 9.46 -3.69
CA LEU A 23 -0.72 8.29 -4.09
C LEU A 23 -1.55 8.58 -5.33
N ASP A 24 -2.33 9.66 -5.32
CA ASP A 24 -3.14 10.07 -6.46
C ASP A 24 -2.29 10.34 -7.71
N TYR A 25 -1.15 11.03 -7.53
CA TYR A 25 -0.23 11.33 -8.64
C TYR A 25 0.30 10.06 -9.32
N PHE A 26 0.76 9.07 -8.56
CA PHE A 26 1.28 7.82 -9.13
C PHE A 26 0.19 6.95 -9.76
N LEU A 27 -1.01 6.93 -9.18
CA LEU A 27 -2.14 6.15 -9.72
C LEU A 27 -2.71 6.76 -11.00
N THR A 28 -2.75 8.09 -11.11
CA THR A 28 -3.38 8.78 -12.26
C THR A 28 -2.39 9.08 -13.38
N HIS A 29 -1.24 9.69 -13.08
CA HIS A 29 -0.29 10.12 -14.10
C HIS A 29 0.61 8.96 -14.55
N TRP A 30 1.14 8.18 -13.61
CA TRP A 30 1.99 7.04 -13.93
C TRP A 30 1.21 5.76 -14.24
N LYS A 31 -0.10 5.74 -13.95
CA LYS A 31 -1.00 4.60 -14.16
C LYS A 31 -0.42 3.31 -13.56
N ILE A 32 0.18 3.43 -12.38
CA ILE A 32 0.62 2.27 -11.61
C ILE A 32 -0.63 1.56 -11.10
N ASP A 33 -0.63 0.24 -11.21
CA ASP A 33 -1.70 -0.60 -10.66
C ASP A 33 -1.77 -0.42 -9.14
N ILE A 34 -2.95 -0.10 -8.62
CA ILE A 34 -3.21 0.13 -7.20
C ILE A 34 -2.94 -1.13 -6.36
N ASN A 35 -3.07 -2.32 -6.97
CA ASN A 35 -2.83 -3.62 -6.35
C ASN A 35 -1.44 -4.17 -6.63
N THR A 36 -0.54 -3.33 -7.18
CA THR A 36 0.82 -3.78 -7.48
C THR A 36 1.51 -4.29 -6.22
N GLN A 37 2.21 -5.41 -6.35
CA GLN A 37 2.98 -5.99 -5.27
C GLN A 37 4.46 -5.66 -5.42
N GLN A 38 5.14 -5.27 -4.35
CA GLN A 38 6.61 -5.23 -4.33
C GLN A 38 7.16 -6.07 -3.20
N GLN A 39 8.38 -6.54 -3.40
CA GLN A 39 9.18 -7.19 -2.39
C GLN A 39 10.00 -6.12 -1.67
N SER A 40 9.84 -6.00 -0.35
CA SER A 40 10.68 -5.16 0.48
C SER A 40 12.06 -5.80 0.68
N ASN A 41 12.98 -5.05 1.28
CA ASN A 41 14.36 -5.46 1.55
C ASN A 41 14.45 -6.75 2.38
N ASP A 42 13.43 -7.04 3.19
CA ASP A 42 13.35 -8.21 4.06
C ASP A 42 12.60 -9.39 3.40
N ASN A 43 12.45 -9.33 2.07
CA ASN A 43 11.66 -10.24 1.24
C ASN A 43 10.14 -10.19 1.44
N PHE A 44 9.62 -9.20 2.18
CA PHE A 44 8.16 -9.01 2.36
C PHE A 44 7.48 -8.54 1.09
N ILE A 45 6.64 -9.41 0.52
CA ILE A 45 5.65 -9.00 -0.48
C ILE A 45 4.62 -8.10 0.19
N THR A 46 4.36 -6.93 -0.37
CA THR A 46 3.37 -5.98 0.14
C THR A 46 2.67 -5.25 -1.00
N THR A 47 1.51 -4.66 -0.70
CA THR A 47 0.75 -3.76 -1.58
C THR A 47 0.77 -2.34 -1.01
N PRO A 48 0.42 -1.30 -1.79
CA PRO A 48 0.25 0.04 -1.26
C PRO A 48 -0.73 0.08 -0.07
N LEU A 49 -1.83 -0.67 -0.15
CA LEU A 49 -2.82 -0.73 0.94
C LEU A 49 -2.25 -1.39 2.19
N LEU A 50 -1.56 -2.53 2.06
CA LEU A 50 -0.88 -3.19 3.18
C LEU A 50 0.16 -2.26 3.80
N THR A 51 0.94 -1.56 2.99
CA THR A 51 1.93 -0.59 3.46
C THR A 51 1.27 0.52 4.26
N ALA A 52 0.20 1.14 3.77
CA ALA A 52 -0.51 2.17 4.52
C ALA A 52 -1.02 1.67 5.88
N ILE A 53 -1.55 0.43 5.93
CA ILE A 53 -2.03 -0.19 7.18
C ILE A 53 -0.87 -0.46 8.14
N THR A 54 0.21 -1.09 7.67
CA THR A 54 1.39 -1.43 8.50
C THR A 54 2.03 -0.19 9.14
N TYR A 55 1.99 0.95 8.46
CA TYR A 55 2.53 2.22 8.95
C TYR A 55 1.48 3.13 9.61
N ASN A 56 0.30 2.60 9.95
CA ASN A 56 -0.80 3.30 10.62
C ASN A 56 -1.29 4.58 9.89
N GLN A 57 -1.21 4.58 8.56
CA GLN A 57 -1.64 5.69 7.71
C GLN A 57 -3.12 5.53 7.33
N SER A 58 -3.99 5.71 8.33
CA SER A 58 -5.44 5.48 8.20
C SER A 58 -6.08 6.21 7.02
N GLU A 59 -5.71 7.47 6.79
CA GLU A 59 -6.29 8.29 5.73
C GLU A 59 -5.81 7.88 4.34
N ALA A 60 -4.57 7.43 4.21
CA ALA A 60 -4.06 6.84 2.98
C ALA A 60 -4.71 5.48 2.71
N ALA A 61 -4.91 4.65 3.74
CA ALA A 61 -5.62 3.37 3.59
C ALA A 61 -7.07 3.58 3.13
N LYS A 62 -7.80 4.52 3.75
CA LYS A 62 -9.15 4.91 3.32
C LYS A 62 -9.17 5.43 1.88
N PHE A 63 -8.20 6.26 1.50
CA PHE A 63 -8.07 6.74 0.13
C PHE A 63 -7.86 5.60 -0.87
N LEU A 64 -6.96 4.66 -0.57
CA LEU A 64 -6.69 3.50 -1.42
C LEU A 64 -7.94 2.61 -1.58
N LEU A 65 -8.68 2.37 -0.49
CA LEU A 65 -9.95 1.64 -0.52
C LEU A 65 -11.03 2.38 -1.33
N PHE A 66 -11.13 3.70 -1.15
CA PHE A 66 -12.02 4.54 -1.96
C PHE A 66 -11.70 4.46 -3.45
N ARG A 67 -10.43 4.25 -3.80
CA ARG A 67 -9.93 4.02 -5.17
C ARG A 67 -9.97 2.56 -5.61
N HIS A 68 -10.74 1.72 -4.91
CA HIS A 68 -10.95 0.30 -5.22
C HIS A 68 -9.68 -0.57 -5.12
N ALA A 69 -8.75 -0.23 -4.24
CA ALA A 69 -7.71 -1.17 -3.84
C ALA A 69 -8.36 -2.44 -3.28
N ASP A 70 -7.90 -3.61 -3.75
CA ASP A 70 -8.44 -4.90 -3.33
C ASP A 70 -7.77 -5.32 -2.01
N PRO A 71 -8.53 -5.36 -0.89
CA PRO A 71 -7.99 -5.70 0.41
C PRO A 71 -7.68 -7.20 0.54
N SER A 72 -8.09 -8.03 -0.42
CA SER A 72 -7.84 -9.47 -0.42
C SER A 72 -6.47 -9.85 -0.98
N VAL A 73 -5.79 -8.93 -1.67
CA VAL A 73 -4.46 -9.16 -2.23
C VAL A 73 -3.48 -9.43 -1.09
N LYS A 74 -2.88 -10.62 -1.12
CA LYS A 74 -1.98 -11.09 -0.07
C LYS A 74 -0.60 -10.46 -0.20
N GLY A 75 -0.04 -10.06 0.93
CA GLY A 75 1.40 -9.83 1.08
C GLY A 75 2.14 -11.15 1.33
N GLN A 76 3.29 -11.09 1.98
CA GLN A 76 4.06 -12.29 2.34
C GLN A 76 3.33 -13.17 3.35
N TYR A 77 2.68 -12.57 4.35
CA TYR A 77 2.08 -13.31 5.45
C TYR A 77 0.57 -13.44 5.30
N ASP A 78 -0.11 -12.35 4.96
CA ASP A 78 -1.56 -12.34 4.84
C ASP A 78 -2.07 -11.13 4.02
N ASN A 79 -3.39 -11.01 3.86
CA ASN A 79 -4.00 -9.87 3.17
C ASN A 79 -4.26 -8.67 4.12
N ALA A 80 -4.69 -7.55 3.53
CA ALA A 80 -4.94 -6.31 4.27
C ALA A 80 -6.00 -6.48 5.37
N LEU A 81 -6.99 -7.34 5.15
CA LEU A 81 -8.04 -7.63 6.15
C LEU A 81 -7.45 -8.29 7.39
N VAL A 82 -6.69 -9.38 7.22
CA VAL A 82 -6.09 -10.12 8.34
C VAL A 82 -5.06 -9.25 9.07
N THR A 83 -4.27 -8.47 8.32
CA THR A 83 -3.30 -7.53 8.91
C THR A 83 -3.99 -6.46 9.76
N ALA A 84 -5.09 -5.88 9.28
CA ALA A 84 -5.87 -4.89 10.02
C ALA A 84 -6.52 -5.49 11.28
N PHE A 85 -7.01 -6.73 11.22
CA PHE A 85 -7.57 -7.42 12.39
C PHE A 85 -6.51 -7.65 13.48
N HIS A 86 -5.31 -8.12 13.15
CA HIS A 86 -4.25 -8.31 14.14
C HIS A 86 -3.83 -7.00 14.82
N TYR A 87 -3.81 -5.89 14.07
CA TYR A 87 -3.41 -4.58 14.60
C TYR A 87 -4.45 -3.96 15.54
N GLN A 88 -5.74 -4.27 15.37
CA GLN A 88 -6.79 -3.84 16.31
C GLN A 88 -6.67 -4.58 17.65
N SER A 89 -6.34 -5.88 17.64
CA SER A 89 -6.24 -6.69 18.87
C SER A 89 -4.99 -6.41 19.72
N SER A 90 -3.99 -5.73 19.19
CA SER A 90 -2.76 -5.36 19.92
C SER A 90 -2.80 -3.98 20.57
N ASN A 91 -3.89 -3.23 20.39
CA ASN A 91 -4.10 -1.88 20.93
C ASN A 91 -5.17 -1.83 22.05
N ASP A 92 -5.58 -2.98 22.58
CA ASP A 92 -6.41 -3.13 23.78
C ASP A 92 -5.56 -3.44 25.03
#